data_AF-A0A8X6WL25-F1
#
_entry.id   AF-A0A8X6WL25-F1
#
_cell.length_a   1.000
_cell.length_b   1.000
_cell.length_c   1.000
_cell.angle_alpha   90.00
_cell.angle_beta   90.00
_cell.angle_gamma   90.00
#
_symmetry.space_group_name_H-M   'P 1'
#
loop_
_entity.id
_entity.type
_entity.pdbx_description
1 polymer ?
#
loop_
_entity_poly.entity_id
_entity_poly.type
_entity_poly.pdbx_seq_one_letter_code
_entity_poly.pdbx_strand_id
1 'polypeptide(L)'
;MYFLQIYALAFLVNTEVKFWNWTRNALLPELFASKWYNGRPPLGLRLLVDDRNNFKIGYPVLRQVRARTDSCTVPEVMEDIIPECAGYGNMINENGRYYSKSWSTNLTIASKIPPEYKYMTASTLNGFPFWGQLDWYGGGGYVVPLIVKRYQDGEKRSSKR
;
A
#
# COMPACT_ATOMS: atom_id res chain seq x y z
N MET A 1 3.56 22.56 -9.26
CA MET A 1 3.14 22.00 -10.56
C MET A 1 3.17 20.46 -10.61
N TYR A 2 4.15 19.79 -9.98
CA TYR A 2 4.26 18.31 -9.97
C TYR A 2 3.20 17.58 -9.15
N PHE A 3 2.69 18.19 -8.07
CA PHE A 3 1.56 17.63 -7.34
C PHE A 3 0.35 17.43 -8.26
N LEU A 4 0.08 18.37 -9.18
CA LEU A 4 -0.98 18.24 -10.21
C LEU A 4 -0.69 17.12 -11.23
N GLN A 5 0.58 16.88 -11.60
CA GLN A 5 0.95 15.85 -12.56
C GLN A 5 0.75 14.42 -12.01
N ILE A 6 1.09 14.20 -10.74
CA ILE A 6 0.86 12.91 -10.06
C ILE A 6 -0.64 12.63 -9.93
N TYR A 7 -1.44 13.65 -9.59
CA TYR A 7 -2.90 13.54 -9.53
C TYR A 7 -3.53 13.24 -10.89
N ALA A 8 -3.07 13.88 -11.96
CA ALA A 8 -3.60 13.67 -13.31
C ALA A 8 -3.40 12.23 -13.83
N LEU A 9 -2.25 11.60 -13.51
CA LEU A 9 -1.98 10.21 -13.90
C LEU A 9 -2.76 9.19 -13.07
N ALA A 10 -3.07 9.50 -11.81
CA ALA A 10 -3.89 8.63 -10.97
C ALA A 10 -5.33 8.48 -11.50
N PHE A 11 -5.87 9.51 -12.18
CA PHE A 11 -7.24 9.49 -12.69
C PHE A 11 -7.47 8.49 -13.84
N LEU A 12 -6.41 8.06 -14.54
CA LEU A 12 -6.48 7.05 -15.61
C LEU A 12 -6.32 5.61 -15.10
N VAL A 13 -6.14 5.44 -13.78
CA VAL A 13 -6.00 4.14 -13.14
C VAL A 13 -7.38 3.56 -12.84
N ASN A 14 -7.86 2.69 -13.71
CA ASN A 14 -9.19 2.06 -13.58
C ASN A 14 -9.15 0.56 -13.27
N THR A 15 -7.97 -0.06 -13.26
CA THR A 15 -7.82 -1.50 -12.97
C THR A 15 -6.64 -1.74 -12.02
N GLU A 16 -6.68 -2.86 -11.31
CA GLU A 16 -5.61 -3.29 -10.40
C GLU A 16 -4.24 -3.37 -11.11
N VAL A 17 -4.22 -3.92 -12.33
CA VAL A 17 -2.99 -4.03 -13.14
C VAL A 17 -2.41 -2.65 -13.44
N LYS A 18 -3.27 -1.69 -13.80
CA LYS A 18 -2.83 -0.30 -14.04
C LYS A 18 -2.37 0.37 -12.76
N PHE A 19 -3.01 0.11 -11.63
CA PHE A 19 -2.60 0.65 -10.34
C PHE A 19 -1.18 0.21 -10.00
N TRP A 20 -0.89 -1.08 -10.14
CA TRP A 20 0.45 -1.59 -9.88
C TRP A 20 1.48 -1.13 -10.92
N ASN A 21 1.08 -0.98 -12.18
CA ASN A 21 1.92 -0.42 -13.23
C ASN A 21 2.33 1.04 -12.91
N TRP A 22 1.34 1.88 -12.60
CA TRP A 22 1.55 3.27 -12.18
C TRP A 22 2.40 3.36 -10.92
N THR A 23 2.11 2.52 -9.91
CA THR A 23 2.88 2.51 -8.66
C THR A 23 4.36 2.25 -8.91
N ARG A 24 4.68 1.26 -9.75
CA ARG A 24 6.07 0.87 -10.03
C ARG A 24 6.80 1.83 -10.95
N ASN A 25 6.12 2.39 -11.94
CA ASN A 25 6.77 3.12 -13.03
C ASN A 25 6.67 4.64 -12.90
N ALA A 26 5.70 5.15 -12.13
CA ALA A 26 5.52 6.58 -11.90
C ALA A 26 5.71 6.93 -10.42
N LEU A 27 4.94 6.32 -9.50
CA LEU A 27 4.97 6.74 -8.10
C LEU A 27 6.35 6.51 -7.44
N LEU A 28 6.87 5.28 -7.50
CA LEU A 28 8.13 4.95 -6.81
C LEU A 28 9.36 5.68 -7.36
N PRO A 29 9.56 5.81 -8.70
CA PRO A 29 10.68 6.56 -9.26
C PRO A 29 10.65 8.04 -8.89
N GLU A 30 9.47 8.68 -8.91
CA GLU A 30 9.36 10.11 -8.56
C GLU A 30 9.63 10.34 -7.07
N LEU A 31 9.22 9.42 -6.21
CA LEU A 31 9.31 9.55 -4.75
C LEU A 31 10.74 9.40 -4.20
N PHE A 32 11.61 8.70 -4.94
CA PHE A 32 12.98 8.43 -4.52
C PHE A 32 13.97 8.89 -5.58
N ALA A 33 14.89 9.77 -5.19
CA ALA A 33 15.98 10.21 -6.07
C ALA A 33 16.69 9.01 -6.71
N SER A 34 16.57 8.95 -8.03
CA SER A 34 17.13 7.92 -8.88
C SER A 34 18.62 8.19 -9.16
N LYS A 35 19.26 7.32 -9.94
CA LYS A 35 20.66 7.53 -10.35
C LYS A 35 20.79 8.83 -11.14
N TRP A 36 21.99 9.39 -11.15
CA TRP A 36 22.31 10.49 -12.05
C TRP A 36 22.25 10.03 -13.52
N TYR A 37 22.09 10.99 -14.44
CA TYR A 37 22.13 10.73 -15.88
C TYR A 37 23.43 10.02 -16.33
N ASN A 38 24.52 10.21 -15.59
CA ASN A 38 25.81 9.55 -15.79
C ASN A 38 25.95 8.21 -15.06
N GLY A 39 24.84 7.63 -14.57
CA GLY A 39 24.81 6.36 -13.86
C GLY A 39 25.34 6.39 -12.42
N ARG A 40 25.80 7.54 -11.91
CA ARG A 40 26.33 7.66 -10.55
C ARG A 40 25.21 7.50 -9.50
N PRO A 41 25.51 6.87 -8.35
CA PRO A 41 24.53 6.75 -7.27
C PRO A 41 24.16 8.14 -6.70
N PRO A 42 22.92 8.32 -6.24
CA PRO A 42 22.43 9.57 -5.67
C PRO A 42 22.88 9.73 -4.20
N LEU A 43 24.18 9.87 -3.98
CA LEU A 43 24.77 10.03 -2.65
C LEU A 43 24.27 11.34 -2.02
N GLY A 44 23.79 11.26 -0.77
CA GLY A 44 23.25 12.42 -0.04
C GLY A 44 21.84 12.86 -0.46
N LEU A 45 21.26 12.31 -1.54
CA LEU A 45 19.96 12.74 -2.07
C LEU A 45 18.78 11.90 -1.58
N ARG A 46 18.99 11.01 -0.60
CA ARG A 46 17.93 10.10 -0.11
C ARG A 46 16.70 10.84 0.41
N LEU A 47 16.89 12.01 0.98
CA LEU A 47 15.83 12.84 1.55
C LEU A 47 15.16 13.74 0.50
N LEU A 48 15.64 13.75 -0.74
CA LEU A 48 15.03 14.49 -1.83
C LEU A 48 14.10 13.58 -2.64
N VAL A 49 13.09 14.20 -3.23
CA VAL A 49 12.25 13.64 -4.31
C VAL A 49 13.10 13.64 -5.60
N ASP A 50 12.71 12.91 -6.66
CA ASP A 50 13.55 12.75 -7.86
C ASP A 50 13.87 14.06 -8.61
N ASP A 51 13.03 15.08 -8.42
CA ASP A 51 13.27 16.46 -8.84
C ASP A 51 14.53 17.11 -8.20
N ARG A 52 15.09 16.51 -7.15
CA ARG A 52 16.32 16.92 -6.43
C ARG A 52 16.28 18.31 -5.79
N ASN A 53 15.17 19.02 -5.91
CA ASN A 53 14.97 20.33 -5.28
C ASN A 53 14.05 20.24 -4.06
N ASN A 54 13.10 19.30 -4.09
CA ASN A 54 12.09 19.14 -3.04
C ASN A 54 12.51 18.08 -2.01
N PHE A 55 12.47 18.47 -0.74
CA PHE A 55 12.78 17.58 0.38
C PHE A 55 11.54 16.84 0.86
N LYS A 56 11.65 15.51 1.05
CA LYS A 56 10.64 14.70 1.71
C LYS A 56 11.00 14.47 3.17
N ILE A 57 10.02 14.69 4.05
CA ILE A 57 10.17 14.46 5.48
C ILE A 57 9.73 13.03 5.80
N GLY A 58 10.61 12.26 6.43
CA GLY A 58 10.33 10.87 6.81
C GLY A 58 10.32 9.92 5.62
N TYR A 59 9.40 8.95 5.65
CA TYR A 59 9.19 7.98 4.58
C TYR A 59 7.71 7.94 4.20
N PRO A 60 7.42 7.70 2.91
CA PRO A 60 6.05 7.51 2.46
C PRO A 60 5.50 6.19 2.98
N VAL A 61 4.20 6.17 3.23
CA VAL A 61 3.50 5.03 3.81
C VAL A 61 2.30 4.70 2.94
N LEU A 62 2.20 3.45 2.50
CA LEU A 62 0.98 2.93 1.87
C LEU A 62 0.10 2.31 2.95
N ARG A 63 -1.16 2.69 2.95
CA ARG A 63 -2.17 2.16 3.86
C ARG A 63 -3.32 1.57 3.06
N GLN A 64 -3.72 0.36 3.41
CA GLN A 64 -4.84 -0.35 2.80
C GLN A 64 -5.92 -0.60 3.85
N VAL A 65 -7.14 -0.20 3.52
CA VAL A 65 -8.36 -0.55 4.24
C VAL A 65 -9.02 -1.71 3.50
N ARG A 66 -9.60 -2.67 4.25
CA ARG A 66 -10.34 -3.79 3.66
C ARG A 66 -11.73 -3.86 4.26
N ALA A 67 -12.72 -4.18 3.43
CA ALA A 67 -14.04 -4.54 3.91
C ALA A 67 -14.03 -5.95 4.50
N ARG A 68 -14.93 -6.21 5.44
CA ARG A 68 -15.20 -7.57 5.93
C ARG A 68 -15.97 -8.37 4.88
N THR A 69 -15.72 -9.67 4.83
CA THR A 69 -16.35 -10.62 3.89
C THR A 69 -17.76 -11.06 4.29
N ASP A 70 -18.25 -10.59 5.44
CA ASP A 70 -19.60 -10.78 5.97
C ASP A 70 -20.40 -9.47 6.01
N SER A 71 -19.96 -8.45 5.27
CA SER A 71 -20.57 -7.12 5.30
C SER A 71 -21.81 -6.98 4.42
N CYS A 72 -22.09 -7.97 3.56
CA CYS A 72 -23.32 -8.04 2.79
C CYS A 72 -23.93 -9.44 2.83
N THR A 73 -25.25 -9.50 2.65
CA THR A 73 -26.02 -10.74 2.59
C THR A 73 -26.06 -11.24 1.16
N VAL A 74 -25.55 -12.45 0.94
CA VAL A 74 -25.70 -13.15 -0.35
C VAL A 74 -27.16 -13.58 -0.48
N PRO A 75 -27.81 -13.41 -1.65
CA PRO A 75 -29.14 -13.96 -1.88
C PRO A 75 -29.14 -15.49 -1.81
N GLU A 76 -30.18 -16.08 -1.21
CA GLU A 76 -30.31 -17.54 -0.97
C GLU A 76 -30.02 -18.38 -2.22
N VAL A 77 -30.52 -17.94 -3.38
CA VAL A 77 -30.33 -18.63 -4.69
C VAL A 77 -28.86 -18.71 -5.12
N MET A 78 -27.99 -17.85 -4.57
CA MET A 78 -26.58 -17.73 -4.96
C MET A 78 -25.62 -18.19 -3.85
N GLU A 79 -26.12 -18.61 -2.69
CA GLU A 79 -25.30 -19.05 -1.55
C GLU A 79 -24.42 -20.25 -1.91
N ASP A 80 -24.92 -21.18 -2.73
CA ASP A 80 -24.17 -22.36 -3.18
C ASP A 80 -22.99 -22.01 -4.12
N ILE A 81 -23.03 -20.84 -4.77
CA ILE A 81 -22.05 -20.42 -5.78
C ILE A 81 -21.06 -19.42 -5.18
N ILE A 82 -21.54 -18.50 -4.35
CA ILE A 82 -20.74 -17.39 -3.81
C ILE A 82 -20.79 -17.45 -2.28
N PRO A 83 -19.75 -18.02 -1.63
CA PRO A 83 -19.74 -18.19 -0.18
C PRO A 83 -19.40 -16.91 0.60
N GLU A 84 -18.86 -15.87 -0.06
CA GLU A 84 -18.37 -14.66 0.58
C GLU A 84 -18.87 -13.38 -0.10
N CYS A 85 -19.19 -12.36 0.69
CA CYS A 85 -19.69 -11.08 0.20
C CYS A 85 -19.01 -9.90 0.90
N ALA A 86 -18.22 -9.14 0.15
CA ALA A 86 -17.60 -7.92 0.65
C ALA A 86 -18.33 -6.69 0.08
N GLY A 87 -19.06 -5.99 0.95
CA GLY A 87 -19.68 -4.71 0.66
C GLY A 87 -18.68 -3.55 0.72
N TYR A 88 -19.20 -2.34 0.92
CA TYR A 88 -18.37 -1.14 1.00
C TYR A 88 -17.46 -1.15 2.24
N GLY A 89 -16.18 -0.83 2.02
CA GLY A 89 -15.17 -0.70 3.07
C GLY A 89 -15.25 0.65 3.76
N ASN A 90 -16.30 0.85 4.56
CA ASN A 90 -16.47 2.03 5.39
C ASN A 90 -15.91 1.81 6.80
N MET A 91 -15.94 2.85 7.63
CA MET A 91 -15.41 2.80 9.00
C MET A 91 -16.08 1.72 9.88
N ILE A 92 -17.31 1.29 9.57
CA ILE A 92 -18.06 0.28 10.33
C ILE A 92 -17.71 -1.14 9.86
N ASN A 93 -17.59 -1.33 8.55
CA ASN A 93 -17.33 -2.61 7.90
C ASN A 93 -15.84 -2.87 7.65
N GLU A 94 -14.96 -2.11 8.31
CA GLU A 94 -13.52 -2.31 8.22
C GLU A 94 -13.10 -3.65 8.85
N ASN A 95 -12.25 -4.36 8.14
CA ASN A 95 -11.76 -5.66 8.55
C ASN A 95 -10.44 -5.52 9.31
N GLY A 96 -10.52 -5.79 10.62
CA GLY A 96 -9.38 -5.74 11.53
C GLY A 96 -8.65 -7.06 11.73
N ARG A 97 -8.90 -8.09 10.92
CA ARG A 97 -8.32 -9.43 11.11
C ARG A 97 -6.83 -9.46 10.80
N TYR A 98 -6.12 -10.40 11.41
CA TYR A 98 -4.76 -10.71 10.99
C TYR A 98 -4.78 -11.66 9.79
N TYR A 99 -3.83 -11.47 8.89
CA TYR A 99 -3.69 -12.29 7.69
C TYR A 99 -2.28 -12.85 7.58
N SER A 100 -2.16 -14.00 6.93
CA SER A 100 -0.87 -14.48 6.42
C SER A 100 -0.63 -13.92 5.02
N LYS A 101 0.53 -14.26 4.45
CA LYS A 101 0.87 -13.87 3.07
C LYS A 101 -0.25 -14.31 2.11
N SER A 102 -0.55 -13.47 1.13
CA SER A 102 -1.64 -13.68 0.18
C SER A 102 -3.03 -13.67 0.82
N TRP A 103 -3.18 -13.01 1.98
CA TRP A 103 -4.48 -12.79 2.63
C TRP A 103 -5.18 -14.08 3.07
N SER A 104 -4.43 -15.14 3.36
CA SER A 104 -5.00 -16.36 3.92
C SER A 104 -5.25 -16.21 5.42
N THR A 105 -6.42 -16.66 5.85
CA THR A 105 -6.89 -16.69 7.26
C THR A 105 -6.36 -17.88 8.05
N ASN A 106 -5.61 -18.79 7.40
CA ASN A 106 -5.04 -19.99 8.03
C ASN A 106 -3.85 -19.60 8.91
N LEU A 107 -4.14 -19.06 10.09
CA LEU A 107 -3.17 -18.66 11.10
C LEU A 107 -3.10 -19.72 12.20
N THR A 108 -1.90 -20.19 12.50
CA THR A 108 -1.60 -21.01 13.68
C THR A 108 -0.90 -20.15 14.73
N ILE A 109 -0.86 -20.60 15.99
CA ILE A 109 -0.22 -19.89 17.11
C ILE A 109 1.27 -19.59 16.81
N ALA A 110 1.94 -20.43 16.03
CA ALA A 110 3.33 -20.27 15.61
C ALA A 110 3.52 -19.45 14.32
N SER A 111 2.43 -19.01 13.66
CA SER A 111 2.53 -18.32 12.38
C SER A 111 3.15 -16.92 12.55
N LYS A 112 4.29 -16.70 11.87
CA LYS A 112 4.94 -15.39 11.84
C LYS A 112 4.24 -14.49 10.83
N ILE A 113 3.34 -13.63 11.33
CA ILE A 113 2.60 -12.66 10.52
C ILE A 113 3.54 -11.52 10.11
N PRO A 114 3.74 -11.25 8.80
CA PRO A 114 4.48 -10.09 8.36
C PRO A 114 3.74 -8.79 8.77
N PRO A 115 4.46 -7.70 9.07
CA PRO A 115 3.84 -6.45 9.51
C PRO A 115 2.84 -5.89 8.49
N GLU A 116 3.04 -6.14 7.20
CA GLU A 116 2.17 -5.68 6.10
C GLU A 116 0.78 -6.33 6.13
N TYR A 117 0.65 -7.50 6.76
CA TYR A 117 -0.61 -8.23 6.90
C TYR A 117 -1.18 -8.14 8.33
N LYS A 118 -0.56 -7.32 9.19
CA LYS A 118 -1.04 -7.04 10.53
C LYS A 118 -1.88 -5.76 10.52
N TYR A 119 -3.15 -5.89 10.90
CA TYR A 119 -4.01 -4.72 11.06
C TYR A 119 -3.54 -3.84 12.22
N MET A 120 -3.50 -2.53 12.00
CA MET A 120 -3.19 -1.53 13.01
C MET A 120 -4.40 -0.64 13.27
N THR A 121 -4.74 -0.42 14.53
CA THR A 121 -5.86 0.45 14.92
C THR A 121 -5.51 1.92 14.75
N ALA A 122 -6.54 2.77 14.63
CA ALA A 122 -6.37 4.22 14.55
C ALA A 122 -5.52 4.80 15.71
N SER A 123 -5.71 4.29 16.93
CA SER A 123 -4.90 4.68 18.09
C SER A 123 -3.43 4.30 17.97
N THR A 124 -3.11 3.14 17.37
CA THR A 124 -1.72 2.73 17.18
C THR A 124 -1.02 3.49 16.05
N LEU A 125 -1.76 3.92 15.03
CA LEU A 125 -1.24 4.73 13.93
C LEU A 125 -1.29 6.23 14.22
N ASN A 126 -1.91 6.65 15.33
CA ASN A 126 -2.30 8.05 15.56
C ASN A 126 -3.04 8.65 14.35
N GLY A 127 -3.86 7.82 13.69
CA GLY A 127 -4.56 8.17 12.46
C GLY A 127 -5.95 8.72 12.76
N PHE A 128 -6.31 9.81 12.07
CA PHE A 128 -7.67 10.34 12.09
C PHE A 128 -8.49 9.75 10.94
N PRO A 129 -9.83 9.64 11.09
CA PRO A 129 -10.69 9.30 9.98
C PRO A 129 -10.60 10.36 8.88
N PHE A 130 -10.74 9.95 7.63
CA PHE A 130 -10.73 10.85 6.48
C PHE A 130 -11.97 10.65 5.61
N TRP A 131 -12.48 11.75 5.08
CA TRP A 131 -13.59 11.77 4.15
C TRP A 131 -13.07 11.48 2.74
N GLY A 132 -13.53 10.39 2.12
CA GLY A 132 -13.28 10.13 0.70
C GLY A 132 -14.52 10.37 -0.17
N GLN A 133 -14.40 10.18 -1.48
CA GLN A 133 -15.52 10.43 -2.40
C GLN A 133 -16.70 9.49 -2.16
N LEU A 134 -16.45 8.26 -1.70
CA LEU A 134 -17.48 7.24 -1.50
C LEU A 134 -18.01 7.19 -0.06
N ASP A 135 -17.14 7.25 0.94
CA ASP A 135 -17.52 7.14 2.35
C ASP A 135 -16.41 7.68 3.28
N TRP A 136 -16.65 7.60 4.58
CA TRP A 136 -15.70 7.81 5.65
C TRP A 136 -14.84 6.56 5.88
N TYR A 137 -13.53 6.79 5.89
CA TYR A 137 -12.53 5.77 6.16
C TYR A 137 -11.89 6.03 7.52
N GLY A 138 -11.72 4.97 8.31
CA GLY A 138 -11.11 5.06 9.63
C GLY A 138 -9.63 5.47 9.61
N GLY A 139 -9.08 5.68 10.80
CA GLY A 139 -7.64 5.93 11.01
C GLY A 139 -6.78 4.65 11.03
N GLY A 140 -7.39 3.47 11.00
CA GLY A 140 -6.73 2.16 11.02
C GLY A 140 -6.30 1.66 9.64
N GLY A 141 -5.83 0.42 9.58
CA GLY A 141 -5.58 -0.29 8.34
C GLY A 141 -4.31 -1.16 8.35
N TYR A 142 -4.05 -1.77 7.21
CA TYR A 142 -2.80 -2.49 6.92
C TYR A 142 -1.79 -1.50 6.34
N VAL A 143 -0.59 -1.46 6.90
CA VAL A 143 0.37 -0.39 6.61
C VAL A 143 1.69 -0.96 6.11
N VAL A 144 2.22 -0.35 5.05
CA VAL A 144 3.51 -0.68 4.45
C VAL A 144 4.36 0.59 4.32
N PRO A 145 5.44 0.74 5.11
CA PRO A 145 6.37 1.85 4.95
C PRO A 145 7.25 1.63 3.71
N LEU A 146 7.28 2.61 2.80
CA LEU A 146 8.11 2.58 1.61
C LEU A 146 9.51 3.10 1.95
N ILE A 147 10.40 2.18 2.33
CA ILE A 147 11.78 2.51 2.72
C ILE A 147 12.74 1.98 1.68
N VAL A 148 13.60 2.85 1.15
CA VAL A 148 14.72 2.42 0.28
C VAL A 148 15.72 1.65 1.13
N LYS A 149 15.90 0.36 0.84
CA LYS A 149 16.97 -0.44 1.44
C LYS A 149 18.32 0.16 1.04
N ARG A 150 19.27 0.20 1.98
CA ARG A 150 20.63 0.70 1.71
C ARG A 150 21.21 -0.01 0.49
N TYR A 151 21.97 0.72 -0.35
CA TYR A 151 22.64 0.26 -1.58
C TYR A 151 23.64 -0.90 -1.40
N GLN A 152 23.71 -1.54 -0.23
CA GLN A 152 24.63 -2.64 0.08
C GLN A 152 24.13 -4.04 -0.38
N ASP A 153 22.92 -4.16 -0.94
CA ASP A 153 22.36 -5.45 -1.41
C ASP A 153 22.18 -5.55 -2.93
N GLY A 154 22.59 -4.52 -3.69
CA GLY A 154 22.46 -4.45 -5.16
C GLY A 154 23.39 -5.40 -5.92
N GLU A 155 24.35 -6.03 -5.24
CA GLU A 155 25.34 -6.95 -5.85
C GLU A 155 25.08 -8.43 -5.52
N LYS A 156 24.02 -8.74 -4.76
CA LYS A 156 23.68 -10.14 -4.38
C LYS A 156 22.49 -10.74 -5.12
N ARG A 157 22.12 -10.20 -6.30
CA ARG A 157 21.07 -10.78 -7.17
C ARG A 157 21.58 -11.38 -8.49
N SER A 158 22.89 -11.45 -8.73
CA SER A 158 23.49 -12.20 -9.84
C SER A 158 24.61 -13.15 -9.38
N SER A 159 24.36 -13.95 -8.35
CA SER A 159 25.13 -15.17 -8.07
C SER A 159 24.42 -15.95 -6.97
N LYS A 160 23.47 -16.81 -7.36
CA LYS A 160 23.13 -18.06 -6.68
C LYS A 160 22.18 -18.85 -7.59
N ARG A 161 22.83 -19.69 -8.40
CA ARG A 161 22.33 -20.74 -9.30
C ARG A 161 21.43 -20.30 -10.45
#